data_AF-A0A098S7D2-F1
#
_entry.id   AF-A0A098S7D2-F1
#
_cell.length_a   1.000
_cell.length_b   1.000
_cell.length_c   1.000
_cell.angle_alpha   90.00
_cell.angle_beta   90.00
_cell.angle_gamma   90.00
#
_symmetry.space_group_name_H-M   'P 1'
#
loop_
_entity.id
_entity.type
_entity.pdbx_description
1 polymer ?
#
loop_
_entity_poly.entity_id
_entity_poly.type
_entity_poly.pdbx_seq_one_letter_code
_entity_poly.pdbx_strand_id
1 'polypeptide(L)'
;MPGYKTRFTYDHPLIPYAVEHDAMEDASVTEEEAELMNALYPEVLAGNRNAIKPLEELVRRCPHLPRAQNHLYTLYMMRGKRRKAGRLLRELRKNHPNYLFGITNESNLLVQEKKDTAAARHLMGERLLLQDLYPERKVFHVSEVMNYYQSAVLLLLEEGDIEGAEERHGILLEIDPEHPITEGVTEYILGKKVMVNMQRMKEAQRNKRKAKTRATAPYPQVKEAPVFNHPEIEAFYRYDLEALPKANISAIAALPKTTLVQDLKWVLEDGLRRYKYFERQSRKWEVWQEDQVSFMPHAFHFLGIYGDEDCLPVVLDVLRQEEDFLDFWFGEEAESFIFPCLFRIASGQLPRLQQFMQERYVSPYSKMMVSATVAQIAWHNMERLAEVSAWFGSIFEHYKLNIDDKALIDSDLIAWMTASAGELSLKELLPVIEPLYQEGAVSKDVVGKWAEIIELFDTPRDEADLNPLPKNISEAYDGSYYERKKFRQPSQKDKMELEKMAQDPYTRKMMEILMQSGGMVPEKEPADKPLSPPVQSPSKSKTKIGRNEPCPCQSGRKYKHCCGKK
;
A
#
# COMPACT_ATOMS: atom_id res chain seq x y z
N MET A 1 29.44 29.10 31.37
CA MET A 1 28.74 28.46 30.24
C MET A 1 27.26 28.52 30.56
N PRO A 2 26.37 29.02 29.68
CA PRO A 2 24.94 28.96 29.94
C PRO A 2 24.54 27.48 29.87
N GLY A 3 24.05 26.93 30.97
CA GLY A 3 23.61 25.53 31.04
C GLY A 3 22.54 25.27 29.98
N TYR A 4 22.74 24.25 29.15
CA TYR A 4 21.66 23.74 28.33
C TYR A 4 20.53 23.31 29.27
N LYS A 5 19.29 23.71 28.99
CA LYS A 5 18.14 23.13 29.71
C LYS A 5 18.10 21.64 29.39
N THR A 6 18.08 20.82 30.44
CA THR A 6 17.98 19.36 30.39
C THR A 6 16.61 18.88 30.85
N ARG A 7 15.81 19.81 31.38
CA ARG A 7 14.41 19.63 31.79
C ARG A 7 13.46 20.33 30.83
N PHE A 8 12.48 19.59 30.32
CA PHE A 8 11.48 20.08 29.37
C PHE A 8 10.05 19.81 29.89
N THR A 9 9.13 20.67 29.50
CA THR A 9 7.68 20.48 29.66
C THR A 9 7.07 20.45 28.27
N TYR A 10 6.08 19.59 28.06
CA TYR A 10 5.44 19.40 26.76
C TYR A 10 4.00 19.87 26.83
N ASP A 11 3.52 20.52 25.77
CA ASP A 11 2.11 20.92 25.66
C ASP A 11 1.27 19.74 25.16
N HIS A 12 1.24 18.68 25.97
CA HIS A 12 0.56 17.43 25.67
C HIS A 12 -0.34 17.02 26.85
N PRO A 13 -1.64 16.76 26.64
CA PRO A 13 -2.60 16.54 27.74
C PRO A 13 -2.25 15.32 28.61
N LEU A 14 -1.54 14.34 28.05
CA LEU A 14 -1.08 13.13 28.76
C LEU A 14 0.32 13.24 29.39
N ILE A 15 0.98 14.39 29.30
CA ILE A 15 2.31 14.65 29.87
C ILE A 15 2.24 15.82 30.88
N PRO A 16 1.55 15.67 32.03
CA PRO A 16 1.39 16.74 33.02
C PRO A 16 2.64 16.97 33.89
N TYR A 17 3.81 16.46 33.47
CA TYR A 17 5.06 16.44 34.21
C TYR A 17 6.22 16.90 33.34
N ALA A 18 7.31 17.32 34.00
CA ALA A 18 8.57 17.62 33.34
C ALA A 18 9.38 16.35 33.05
N VAL A 19 10.11 16.35 31.93
CA VAL A 19 11.03 15.28 31.55
C VAL A 19 12.46 15.77 31.67
N GLU A 20 13.27 15.05 32.45
CA GLU A 20 14.71 15.31 32.68
C GLU A 20 15.56 14.37 31.82
N HIS A 21 16.50 14.92 31.06
CA HIS A 21 17.41 14.15 30.20
C HIS A 21 18.78 13.87 30.83
N ASP A 22 19.10 14.57 31.92
CA ASP A 22 20.29 14.33 32.72
C ASP A 22 20.00 13.37 33.88
N ALA A 23 21.06 12.80 34.45
CA ALA A 23 20.93 11.95 35.62
C ALA A 23 20.24 12.71 36.76
N MET A 24 19.14 12.15 37.27
CA MET A 24 18.48 12.69 38.47
C MET A 24 19.29 12.29 39.70
N GLU A 25 19.53 13.24 40.60
CA GLU A 25 20.17 12.97 41.89
C GLU A 25 19.30 12.03 42.74
N ASP A 26 19.90 10.94 43.21
CA ASP A 26 19.30 10.04 44.17
C ASP A 26 20.09 10.11 45.47
N ALA A 27 19.56 10.86 46.44
CA ALA A 27 20.20 11.06 47.74
C ALA A 27 20.38 9.76 48.55
N SER A 28 19.79 8.65 48.10
CA SER A 28 19.96 7.33 48.70
C SER A 28 21.15 6.54 48.14
N VAL A 29 21.87 7.07 47.15
CA VAL A 29 23.00 6.43 46.48
C VAL A 29 24.28 7.18 46.78
N THR A 30 25.33 6.47 47.21
CA THR A 30 26.65 7.09 47.43
C THR A 30 27.33 7.41 46.10
N GLU A 31 28.27 8.37 46.10
CA GLU A 31 29.04 8.73 44.91
C GLU A 31 29.82 7.53 44.33
N GLU A 32 30.41 6.70 45.21
CA GLU A 32 31.09 5.45 44.83
C GLU A 32 30.14 4.46 44.12
N GLU A 33 28.94 4.27 44.63
CA GLU A 33 27.94 3.38 44.03
C GLU A 33 27.46 3.90 42.67
N ALA A 34 27.27 5.22 42.54
CA ALA A 34 26.92 5.85 41.27
C ALA A 34 28.02 5.68 40.23
N GLU A 35 29.29 5.88 40.60
CA GLU A 35 30.45 5.67 39.73
C GLU A 35 30.56 4.22 39.26
N LEU A 36 30.40 3.25 40.17
CA LEU A 36 30.44 1.82 39.83
C LEU A 36 29.31 1.43 38.85
N MET A 37 28.10 1.93 39.05
CA MET A 37 26.99 1.72 38.13
C MET A 37 27.26 2.35 36.76
N ASN A 38 27.75 3.59 36.73
CA ASN A 38 28.04 4.31 35.49
C ASN A 38 29.18 3.67 34.70
N ALA A 39 30.19 3.11 35.37
CA ALA A 39 31.29 2.41 34.72
C ALA A 39 30.86 1.12 34.01
N LEU A 40 29.88 0.39 34.56
CA LEU A 40 29.38 -0.86 33.99
C LEU A 40 28.28 -0.65 32.92
N TYR A 41 27.65 0.53 32.91
CA TYR A 41 26.50 0.79 32.07
C TYR A 41 26.74 0.68 30.54
N PRO A 42 27.84 1.18 29.96
CA PRO A 42 28.15 0.98 28.54
C PRO A 42 28.22 -0.50 28.14
N GLU A 43 28.67 -1.36 29.04
CA GLU A 43 28.77 -2.80 28.80
C GLU A 43 27.41 -3.50 28.87
N VAL A 44 26.51 -3.00 29.73
CA VAL A 44 25.09 -3.44 29.77
C VAL A 44 24.41 -3.10 28.45
N LEU A 45 24.61 -1.87 27.97
CA LEU A 45 24.09 -1.39 26.68
C LEU A 45 24.56 -2.26 25.51
N ALA A 46 25.83 -2.63 25.50
CA ALA A 46 26.41 -3.50 24.48
C ALA A 46 25.98 -4.99 24.64
N GLY A 47 25.24 -5.34 25.69
CA GLY A 47 24.89 -6.73 25.98
C GLY A 47 26.13 -7.61 26.27
N ASN A 48 27.21 -7.02 26.80
CA ASN A 48 28.48 -7.72 26.98
C ASN A 48 28.37 -8.76 28.10
N ARG A 49 28.62 -10.03 27.76
CA ARG A 49 28.62 -11.14 28.73
C ARG A 49 29.59 -10.92 29.88
N ASN A 50 30.69 -10.20 29.66
CA ASN A 50 31.72 -9.99 30.66
C ASN A 50 31.27 -9.08 31.80
N ALA A 51 30.27 -8.22 31.59
CA ALA A 51 29.69 -7.38 32.63
C ALA A 51 28.80 -8.14 33.62
N ILE A 52 28.40 -9.39 33.32
CA ILE A 52 27.52 -10.17 34.19
C ILE A 52 28.15 -10.40 35.57
N LYS A 53 29.41 -10.85 35.63
CA LYS A 53 30.06 -11.14 36.92
C LYS A 53 30.25 -9.87 37.77
N PRO A 54 30.78 -8.76 37.23
CA PRO A 54 30.83 -7.49 37.95
C PRO A 54 29.46 -7.02 38.47
N LEU A 55 28.39 -7.17 37.67
CA LEU A 55 27.04 -6.80 38.11
C LEU A 55 26.47 -7.76 39.16
N GLU A 56 26.70 -9.07 39.06
CA GLU A 56 26.35 -10.04 40.09
C GLU A 56 27.04 -9.72 41.43
N GLU A 57 28.27 -9.19 41.40
CA GLU A 57 29.00 -8.74 42.59
C GLU A 57 28.43 -7.43 43.14
N LEU A 58 28.20 -6.44 42.28
CA LEU A 58 27.62 -5.15 42.66
C LEU A 58 26.24 -5.32 43.32
N VAL A 59 25.37 -6.14 42.72
CA VAL A 59 24.04 -6.44 43.27
C VAL A 59 24.12 -7.16 44.63
N ARG A 60 25.15 -7.99 44.86
CA ARG A 60 25.37 -8.65 46.14
C ARG A 60 25.84 -7.69 47.22
N ARG A 61 26.75 -6.77 46.87
CA ARG A 61 27.27 -5.74 47.79
C ARG A 61 26.25 -4.67 48.11
N CYS A 62 25.44 -4.28 47.12
CA CYS A 62 24.49 -3.18 47.20
C CYS A 62 23.06 -3.65 46.84
N PRO A 63 22.43 -4.52 47.64
CA PRO A 63 21.09 -5.06 47.33
C PRO A 63 19.96 -4.02 47.41
N HIS A 64 20.24 -2.88 48.03
CA HIS A 64 19.33 -1.75 48.13
C HIS A 64 19.26 -0.91 46.84
N LEU A 65 20.11 -1.17 45.84
CA LEU A 65 20.15 -0.43 44.57
C LEU A 65 19.29 -1.12 43.48
N PRO A 66 18.03 -0.71 43.26
CA PRO A 66 17.18 -1.33 42.25
C PRO A 66 17.71 -1.15 40.82
N ARG A 67 18.44 -0.07 40.55
CA ARG A 67 19.06 0.20 39.23
C ARG A 67 20.11 -0.84 38.85
N ALA A 68 20.97 -1.25 39.78
CA ALA A 68 21.95 -2.31 39.55
C ALA A 68 21.28 -3.66 39.27
N GLN A 69 20.22 -3.98 40.03
CA GLN A 69 19.39 -5.18 39.80
C GLN A 69 18.73 -5.16 38.42
N ASN A 70 18.19 -4.01 38.00
CA ASN A 70 17.61 -3.83 36.68
C ASN A 70 18.63 -4.01 35.55
N HIS A 71 19.83 -3.43 35.68
CA HIS A 71 20.90 -3.62 34.68
C HIS A 71 21.30 -5.09 34.54
N LEU A 72 21.41 -5.82 35.66
CA LEU A 72 21.67 -7.25 35.64
C LEU A 72 20.50 -8.04 35.03
N TYR A 73 19.26 -7.65 35.31
CA TYR A 73 18.05 -8.22 34.70
C TYR A 73 18.08 -8.05 33.17
N THR A 74 18.27 -6.82 32.67
CA THR A 74 18.35 -6.53 31.24
C THR A 74 19.43 -7.36 30.57
N LEU A 75 20.63 -7.42 31.16
CA LEU A 75 21.73 -8.20 30.62
C LEU A 75 21.44 -9.71 30.64
N TYR A 76 20.76 -10.22 31.66
CA TYR A 76 20.29 -11.61 31.65
C TYR A 76 19.30 -11.89 30.52
N MET A 77 18.34 -10.98 30.29
CA MET A 77 17.37 -11.15 29.21
C MET A 77 18.04 -11.11 27.84
N MET A 78 18.93 -10.13 27.58
CA MET A 78 19.71 -10.04 26.33
C MET A 78 20.56 -11.28 26.06
N ARG A 79 21.00 -11.99 27.12
CA ARG A 79 21.79 -13.23 27.01
C ARG A 79 20.95 -14.52 27.10
N GLY A 80 19.63 -14.41 27.02
CA GLY A 80 18.72 -15.56 27.05
C GLY A 80 18.64 -16.29 28.40
N LYS A 81 19.15 -15.68 29.49
CA LYS A 81 19.16 -16.28 30.83
C LYS A 81 17.81 -16.07 31.56
N ARG A 82 16.70 -16.41 30.90
CA ARG A 82 15.32 -16.13 31.36
C ARG A 82 15.02 -16.60 32.78
N ARG A 83 15.45 -17.81 33.17
CA ARG A 83 15.25 -18.33 34.54
C ARG A 83 15.95 -17.49 35.62
N LYS A 84 17.15 -16.97 35.33
CA LYS A 84 17.87 -16.08 36.25
C LYS A 84 17.21 -14.71 36.31
N ALA A 85 16.84 -14.16 35.15
CA ALA A 85 16.14 -12.89 35.03
C ALA A 85 14.82 -12.89 35.83
N GLY A 86 13.97 -13.90 35.63
CA GLY A 86 12.69 -14.00 36.34
C GLY A 86 12.82 -14.17 37.86
N ARG A 87 13.88 -14.82 38.35
CA ARG A 87 14.17 -14.86 39.80
C ARG A 87 14.58 -13.50 40.33
N LEU A 88 15.52 -12.84 39.65
CA LEU A 88 16.00 -11.52 40.03
C LEU A 88 14.88 -10.47 39.99
N LEU A 89 13.99 -10.52 39.00
CA LEU A 89 12.86 -9.61 38.92
C LEU A 89 11.88 -9.81 40.07
N ARG A 90 11.57 -11.05 40.45
CA ARG A 90 10.72 -11.32 41.62
C ARG A 90 11.32 -10.77 42.92
N GLU A 91 12.64 -10.88 43.07
CA GLU A 91 13.36 -10.32 44.21
C GLU A 91 13.34 -8.78 44.18
N LEU A 92 13.63 -8.18 43.02
CA LEU A 92 13.55 -6.74 42.79
C LEU A 92 12.15 -6.20 43.13
N ARG A 93 11.08 -6.83 42.64
CA ARG A 93 9.69 -6.43 42.92
C ARG A 93 9.30 -6.58 44.38
N LYS A 94 9.81 -7.61 45.06
CA LYS A 94 9.57 -7.81 46.50
C LYS A 94 10.23 -6.72 47.34
N ASN A 95 11.48 -6.37 47.01
CA ASN A 95 12.27 -5.42 47.79
C ASN A 95 11.97 -3.96 47.42
N HIS A 96 11.57 -3.71 46.17
CA HIS A 96 11.36 -2.39 45.58
C HIS A 96 10.02 -2.33 44.81
N PRO A 97 8.86 -2.47 45.50
CA PRO A 97 7.55 -2.62 44.85
C PRO A 97 7.09 -1.40 44.04
N ASN A 98 7.66 -0.22 44.28
CA ASN A 98 7.34 1.01 43.56
C ASN A 98 8.39 1.38 42.50
N TYR A 99 9.40 0.53 42.25
CA TYR A 99 10.42 0.80 41.26
C TYR A 99 9.88 0.56 39.83
N LEU A 100 9.82 1.63 39.04
CA LEU A 100 9.14 1.65 37.73
C LEU A 100 9.64 0.59 36.76
N PHE A 101 10.95 0.43 36.61
CA PHE A 101 11.49 -0.58 35.70
C PHE A 101 11.17 -2.01 36.18
N GLY A 102 10.97 -2.21 37.48
CA GLY A 102 10.41 -3.46 37.99
C GLY A 102 8.99 -3.68 37.46
N ILE A 103 8.12 -2.68 37.60
CA ILE A 103 6.72 -2.70 37.14
C ILE A 103 6.65 -3.00 35.64
N THR A 104 7.39 -2.25 34.81
CA THR A 104 7.36 -2.43 33.34
C THR A 104 7.93 -3.78 32.92
N ASN A 105 9.02 -4.24 33.54
CA ASN A 105 9.59 -5.57 33.24
C ASN A 105 8.63 -6.71 33.62
N GLU A 106 7.95 -6.60 34.76
CA GLU A 106 6.97 -7.62 35.19
C GLU A 106 5.73 -7.62 34.29
N SER A 107 5.24 -6.43 33.92
CA SER A 107 4.17 -6.26 32.92
C SER A 107 4.53 -6.94 31.60
N ASN A 108 5.73 -6.67 31.06
CA ASN A 108 6.18 -7.26 29.80
C ASN A 108 6.27 -8.79 29.86
N LEU A 109 6.69 -9.37 31.00
CA LEU A 109 6.66 -10.83 31.18
C LEU A 109 5.22 -11.38 31.27
N LEU A 110 4.31 -10.67 31.93
CA LEU A 110 2.89 -11.06 31.99
C LEU A 110 2.27 -11.10 30.59
N VAL A 111 2.53 -10.08 29.78
CA VAL A 111 2.06 -9.99 28.39
C VAL A 111 2.69 -11.08 27.51
N GLN A 112 4.02 -11.19 27.50
CA GLN A 112 4.73 -12.03 26.52
C GLN A 112 4.74 -13.52 26.89
N GLU A 113 4.96 -13.85 28.17
CA GLU A 113 5.15 -15.25 28.58
C GLU A 113 3.87 -15.88 29.15
N LYS A 114 3.02 -15.09 29.82
CA LYS A 114 1.83 -15.60 30.51
C LYS A 114 0.51 -15.29 29.81
N LYS A 115 0.52 -14.38 28.82
CA LYS A 115 -0.68 -13.90 28.13
C LYS A 115 -1.75 -13.37 29.10
N ASP A 116 -1.30 -12.74 30.19
CA ASP A 116 -2.16 -12.20 31.25
C ASP A 116 -2.15 -10.66 31.19
N THR A 117 -2.89 -10.12 30.21
CA THR A 117 -2.99 -8.67 29.97
C THR A 117 -3.73 -7.95 31.10
N ALA A 118 -4.71 -8.60 31.74
CA ALA A 118 -5.45 -8.03 32.85
C ALA A 118 -4.54 -7.74 34.07
N ALA A 119 -3.69 -8.70 34.46
CA ALA A 119 -2.72 -8.48 35.53
C ALA A 119 -1.68 -7.41 35.15
N ALA A 120 -1.23 -7.40 33.89
CA ALA A 120 -0.30 -6.40 33.38
C ALA A 120 -0.89 -4.98 33.41
N ARG A 121 -2.16 -4.82 33.02
CA ARG A 121 -2.91 -3.56 33.06
C ARG A 121 -3.09 -3.05 34.48
N HIS A 122 -3.51 -3.93 35.39
CA HIS A 122 -3.65 -3.57 36.79
C HIS A 122 -2.32 -3.09 37.40
N LEU A 123 -1.22 -3.78 37.07
CA LEU A 123 0.13 -3.45 37.52
C LEU A 123 0.63 -2.11 36.97
N MET A 124 0.32 -1.80 35.71
CA MET A 124 0.76 -0.58 35.02
C MET A 124 -0.18 0.63 35.26
N GLY A 125 -1.32 0.40 35.91
CA GLY A 125 -2.39 1.38 36.11
C GLY A 125 -3.43 1.31 34.99
N GLU A 126 -4.72 1.33 35.35
CA GLU A 126 -5.83 1.02 34.43
C GLU A 126 -5.87 1.92 33.18
N ARG A 127 -5.51 3.21 33.31
CA ARG A 127 -5.48 4.17 32.19
C ARG A 127 -4.17 4.17 31.40
N LEU A 128 -3.16 3.42 31.89
CA LEU A 128 -1.82 3.35 31.32
C LEU A 128 -1.17 4.75 31.17
N LEU A 129 -1.26 5.55 32.24
CA LEU A 129 -0.62 6.86 32.35
C LEU A 129 0.42 6.83 33.48
N LEU A 130 1.64 7.29 33.18
CA LEU A 130 2.74 7.24 34.15
C LEU A 130 2.43 8.05 35.43
N GLN A 131 1.72 9.17 35.29
CA GLN A 131 1.31 10.01 36.41
C GLN A 131 0.36 9.29 37.38
N ASP A 132 -0.42 8.31 36.92
CA ASP A 132 -1.36 7.59 37.79
C ASP A 132 -0.63 6.66 38.77
N LEU A 133 0.52 6.12 38.35
CA LEU A 133 1.40 5.34 39.21
C LEU A 133 2.14 6.19 40.24
N TYR A 134 2.39 7.46 39.92
CA TYR A 134 3.11 8.38 40.81
C TYR A 134 2.46 9.79 40.84
N PRO A 135 1.29 9.94 41.48
CA PRO A 135 0.51 11.18 41.43
C PRO A 135 1.26 12.43 41.94
N GLU A 136 2.17 12.24 42.90
CA GLU A 136 2.95 13.31 43.51
C GLU A 136 4.22 13.69 42.73
N ARG A 137 4.70 12.81 41.83
CA ARG A 137 5.91 13.09 41.06
C ARG A 137 5.59 14.10 39.95
N LYS A 138 6.39 15.16 39.87
CA LYS A 138 6.28 16.20 38.82
C LYS A 138 7.42 16.16 37.80
N VAL A 139 8.43 15.31 38.04
CA VAL A 139 9.59 15.15 37.16
C VAL A 139 9.90 13.66 37.03
N PHE A 140 10.08 13.22 35.79
CA PHE A 140 10.54 11.88 35.43
C PHE A 140 11.76 11.98 34.53
N HIS A 141 12.65 11.00 34.64
CA HIS A 141 13.74 10.90 33.68
C HIS A 141 13.23 10.42 32.32
N VAL A 142 13.81 10.87 31.22
CA VAL A 142 13.41 10.47 29.86
C VAL A 142 13.31 8.94 29.71
N SER A 143 14.29 8.19 30.23
CA SER A 143 14.23 6.72 30.17
C SER A 143 13.06 6.12 30.94
N GLU A 144 12.56 6.74 32.01
CA GLU A 144 11.37 6.24 32.71
C GLU A 144 10.14 6.36 31.79
N VAL A 145 9.99 7.53 31.18
CA VAL A 145 8.85 7.84 30.29
C VAL A 145 8.87 6.95 29.05
N MET A 146 10.02 6.87 28.36
CA MET A 146 10.15 6.07 27.13
C MET A 146 9.85 4.58 27.39
N ASN A 147 10.38 4.02 28.48
CA ASN A 147 10.21 2.60 28.78
C ASN A 147 8.81 2.26 29.30
N TYR A 148 8.19 3.17 30.06
CA TYR A 148 6.81 3.00 30.49
C TYR A 148 5.86 2.96 29.28
N TYR A 149 5.93 3.97 28.40
CA TYR A 149 5.00 4.04 27.28
C TYR A 149 5.28 3.01 26.18
N GLN A 150 6.53 2.58 25.98
CA GLN A 150 6.80 1.40 25.14
C GLN A 150 6.08 0.14 25.69
N SER A 151 6.10 -0.06 27.00
CA SER A 151 5.45 -1.22 27.64
C SER A 151 3.92 -1.10 27.60
N ALA A 152 3.38 0.12 27.76
CA ALA A 152 1.96 0.39 27.61
C ALA A 152 1.48 0.13 26.18
N VAL A 153 2.23 0.55 25.16
CA VAL A 153 1.95 0.26 23.75
C VAL A 153 1.94 -1.26 23.51
N LEU A 154 2.92 -1.99 24.02
CA LEU A 154 2.98 -3.44 23.87
C LEU A 154 1.73 -4.12 24.46
N LEU A 155 1.31 -3.71 25.65
CA LEU A 155 0.12 -4.23 26.30
C LEU A 155 -1.15 -3.95 25.47
N LEU A 156 -1.35 -2.70 25.04
CA LEU A 156 -2.50 -2.29 24.24
C LEU A 156 -2.60 -3.06 22.92
N LEU A 157 -1.47 -3.28 22.25
CA LEU A 157 -1.42 -4.07 21.02
C LEU A 157 -1.73 -5.56 21.25
N GLU A 158 -1.36 -6.13 22.39
CA GLU A 158 -1.74 -7.51 22.75
C GLU A 158 -3.24 -7.61 23.05
N GLU A 159 -3.84 -6.56 23.62
CA GLU A 159 -5.29 -6.46 23.85
C GLU A 159 -6.08 -6.15 22.56
N GLY A 160 -5.40 -5.85 21.45
CA GLY A 160 -6.01 -5.48 20.18
C GLY A 160 -6.42 -4.01 20.06
N ASP A 161 -6.07 -3.17 21.05
CA ASP A 161 -6.35 -1.74 21.06
C ASP A 161 -5.26 -0.95 20.34
N ILE A 162 -5.35 -0.93 19.00
CA ILE A 162 -4.41 -0.19 18.15
C ILE A 162 -4.54 1.33 18.37
N GLU A 163 -5.76 1.85 18.47
CA GLU A 163 -6.00 3.29 18.65
C GLU A 163 -5.39 3.79 19.97
N GLY A 164 -5.60 3.06 21.06
CA GLY A 164 -4.96 3.36 22.35
C GLY A 164 -3.44 3.29 22.26
N ALA A 165 -2.89 2.30 21.54
CA ALA A 165 -1.46 2.18 21.30
C ALA A 165 -0.89 3.38 20.51
N GLU A 166 -1.59 3.87 19.49
CA GLU A 166 -1.20 5.08 18.74
C GLU A 166 -1.21 6.32 19.63
N GLU A 167 -2.21 6.47 20.51
CA GLU A 167 -2.26 7.57 21.49
C GLU A 167 -1.06 7.53 22.46
N ARG A 168 -0.64 6.34 22.91
CA ARG A 168 0.57 6.21 23.78
C ARG A 168 1.86 6.40 22.99
N HIS A 169 1.91 5.99 21.73
CA HIS A 169 3.04 6.25 20.86
C HIS A 169 3.20 7.74 20.56
N GLY A 170 2.10 8.51 20.47
CA GLY A 170 2.13 9.97 20.34
C GLY A 170 2.98 10.65 21.42
N ILE A 171 2.98 10.13 22.64
CA ILE A 171 3.84 10.64 23.73
C ILE A 171 5.33 10.40 23.43
N LEU A 172 5.68 9.25 22.87
CA LEU A 172 7.08 8.93 22.50
C LEU A 172 7.56 9.83 21.35
N LEU A 173 6.71 10.07 20.36
CA LEU A 173 6.98 10.96 19.22
C LEU A 173 7.16 12.42 19.65
N GLU A 174 6.35 12.88 20.62
CA GLU A 174 6.44 14.24 21.17
C GLU A 174 7.75 14.45 21.96
N ILE A 175 8.19 13.44 22.71
CA ILE A 175 9.39 13.52 23.55
C ILE A 175 10.67 13.44 22.72
N ASP A 176 10.81 12.39 21.91
CA ASP A 176 11.98 12.15 21.07
C ASP A 176 11.63 11.22 19.90
N PRO A 177 11.29 11.79 18.72
CA PRO A 177 10.86 11.01 17.56
C PRO A 177 12.01 10.20 16.92
N GLU A 178 13.27 10.60 17.15
CA GLU A 178 14.46 9.90 16.63
C GLU A 178 15.03 8.88 17.63
N HIS A 179 14.36 8.70 18.78
CA HIS A 179 14.81 7.74 19.78
C HIS A 179 14.63 6.30 19.29
N PRO A 180 15.59 5.38 19.52
CA PRO A 180 15.48 3.98 19.08
C PRO A 180 14.23 3.25 19.59
N ILE A 181 13.74 3.61 20.78
CA ILE A 181 12.47 3.07 21.31
C ILE A 181 11.28 3.56 20.47
N THR A 182 11.22 4.85 20.13
CA THR A 182 10.12 5.42 19.34
C THR A 182 10.09 4.81 17.95
N GLU A 183 11.26 4.68 17.31
CA GLU A 183 11.39 4.02 16.01
C GLU A 183 10.93 2.55 16.09
N GLY A 184 11.40 1.80 17.10
CA GLY A 184 10.99 0.41 17.28
C GLY A 184 9.49 0.25 17.57
N VAL A 185 8.89 1.18 18.30
CA VAL A 185 7.43 1.20 18.52
C VAL A 185 6.68 1.54 17.23
N THR A 186 7.17 2.50 16.44
CA THR A 186 6.61 2.83 15.12
C THR A 186 6.55 1.60 14.22
N GLU A 187 7.66 0.87 14.11
CA GLU A 187 7.73 -0.36 13.31
C GLU A 187 6.78 -1.45 13.83
N TYR A 188 6.66 -1.59 15.15
CA TYR A 188 5.82 -2.62 15.76
C TYR A 188 4.33 -2.36 15.55
N ILE A 189 3.87 -1.11 15.74
CA ILE A 189 2.49 -0.71 15.43
C ILE A 189 2.22 -0.88 13.94
N LEU A 190 3.13 -0.42 13.07
CA LEU A 190 3.01 -0.58 11.63
C LEU A 190 2.83 -2.05 11.23
N GLY A 191 3.65 -2.95 11.79
CA GLY A 191 3.52 -4.39 11.57
C GLY A 191 2.14 -4.93 11.97
N LYS A 192 1.60 -4.53 13.13
CA LYS A 192 0.25 -4.92 13.56
C LYS A 192 -0.83 -4.37 12.61
N LYS A 193 -0.75 -3.10 12.19
CA LYS A 193 -1.68 -2.49 11.23
C LYS A 193 -1.67 -3.22 9.88
N VAL A 194 -0.48 -3.54 9.36
CA VAL A 194 -0.33 -4.32 8.12
C VAL A 194 -1.00 -5.69 8.25
N MET A 195 -0.81 -6.39 9.36
CA MET A 195 -1.43 -7.71 9.57
C MET A 195 -2.96 -7.65 9.63
N VAL A 196 -3.52 -6.69 10.37
CA VAL A 196 -4.98 -6.49 10.43
C VAL A 196 -5.53 -6.17 9.04
N ASN A 197 -4.87 -5.30 8.29
CA ASN A 197 -5.26 -5.01 6.92
C ASN A 197 -5.14 -6.24 6.01
N MET A 198 -4.08 -7.04 6.10
CA MET A 198 -3.92 -8.28 5.34
C MET A 198 -5.03 -9.29 5.66
N GLN A 199 -5.43 -9.44 6.92
CA GLN A 199 -6.55 -10.30 7.31
C GLN A 199 -7.86 -9.82 6.69
N ARG A 200 -8.14 -8.51 6.78
CA ARG A 200 -9.30 -7.87 6.16
C ARG A 200 -9.32 -8.09 4.64
N MET A 201 -8.19 -7.91 3.95
CA MET A 201 -8.08 -8.15 2.50
C MET A 201 -8.35 -9.61 2.14
N LYS A 202 -7.84 -10.57 2.92
CA LYS A 202 -8.10 -12.00 2.70
C LYS A 202 -9.58 -12.34 2.87
N GLU A 203 -10.25 -11.75 3.86
CA GLU A 203 -11.68 -11.94 4.08
C GLU A 203 -12.51 -11.31 2.95
N ALA A 204 -12.19 -10.08 2.55
CA ALA A 204 -12.82 -9.42 1.40
C ALA A 204 -12.71 -10.27 0.14
N GLN A 205 -11.52 -10.80 -0.16
CA GLN A 205 -11.28 -11.63 -1.33
C GLN A 205 -12.06 -12.96 -1.30
N ARG A 206 -12.30 -13.54 -0.11
CA ARG A 206 -13.12 -14.76 0.04
C ARG A 206 -14.59 -14.51 -0.25
N ASN A 207 -15.06 -13.30 0.03
CA ASN A 207 -16.46 -12.92 -0.13
C ASN A 207 -16.77 -12.37 -1.54
N LYS A 208 -15.75 -12.11 -2.37
CA LYS A 208 -15.96 -11.67 -3.76
C LYS A 208 -16.63 -12.76 -4.60
N ARG A 209 -17.61 -12.35 -5.40
CA ARG A 209 -18.15 -13.17 -6.47
C ARG A 209 -17.17 -13.12 -7.64
N LYS A 210 -16.76 -14.29 -8.13
CA LYS A 210 -15.88 -14.42 -9.29
C LYS A 210 -16.61 -15.17 -10.39
N ALA A 211 -16.75 -14.56 -11.55
CA ALA A 211 -17.36 -15.22 -12.68
C ALA A 211 -16.45 -16.34 -13.20
N LYS A 212 -17.03 -17.49 -13.51
CA LYS A 212 -16.36 -18.57 -14.26
C LYS A 212 -16.21 -18.12 -15.70
N THR A 213 -15.00 -18.25 -16.24
CA THR A 213 -14.67 -17.86 -17.61
C THR A 213 -14.33 -19.07 -18.46
N ARG A 214 -14.54 -18.95 -19.77
CA ARG A 214 -14.02 -19.85 -20.83
C ARG A 214 -14.21 -19.18 -22.18
N ALA A 215 -13.49 -19.64 -23.21
CA ALA A 215 -13.74 -19.18 -24.58
C ALA A 215 -15.20 -19.48 -25.01
N THR A 216 -15.94 -18.45 -25.42
CA THR A 216 -17.34 -18.59 -25.89
C THR A 216 -17.49 -18.48 -27.41
N ALA A 217 -16.44 -18.08 -28.11
CA ALA A 217 -16.36 -18.07 -29.58
C ALA A 217 -15.14 -18.89 -30.07
N PRO A 218 -15.16 -20.24 -30.00
CA PRO A 218 -14.01 -21.05 -30.39
C PRO A 218 -13.80 -21.06 -31.91
N TYR A 219 -12.56 -20.85 -32.35
CA TYR A 219 -12.16 -20.94 -33.76
C TYR A 219 -11.37 -22.24 -34.04
N PRO A 220 -11.58 -22.89 -35.20
CA PRO A 220 -10.76 -24.02 -35.64
C PRO A 220 -9.29 -23.61 -35.73
N GLN A 221 -8.41 -24.39 -35.10
CA GLN A 221 -6.99 -24.07 -35.04
C GLN A 221 -6.25 -24.51 -36.31
N VAL A 222 -5.46 -23.61 -36.89
CA VAL A 222 -4.68 -23.81 -38.12
C VAL A 222 -3.20 -23.49 -37.90
N LYS A 223 -2.36 -23.72 -38.91
CA LYS A 223 -0.92 -23.42 -38.87
C LYS A 223 -0.47 -22.41 -39.92
N GLU A 224 -1.18 -22.36 -41.04
CA GLU A 224 -0.83 -21.52 -42.18
C GLU A 224 -1.51 -20.16 -42.05
N ALA A 225 -0.79 -19.11 -42.43
CA ALA A 225 -1.34 -17.76 -42.48
C ALA A 225 -2.36 -17.63 -43.62
N PRO A 226 -3.37 -16.75 -43.49
CA PRO A 226 -4.29 -16.46 -44.58
C PRO A 226 -3.57 -15.78 -45.75
N VAL A 227 -4.20 -15.83 -46.93
CA VAL A 227 -3.77 -15.07 -48.09
C VAL A 227 -4.56 -13.76 -48.13
N PHE A 228 -3.85 -12.64 -48.06
CA PHE A 228 -4.44 -11.30 -48.06
C PHE A 228 -4.71 -10.78 -49.47
N ASN A 229 -5.63 -9.82 -49.57
CA ASN A 229 -5.84 -9.07 -50.81
C ASN A 229 -4.62 -8.20 -51.15
N HIS A 230 -3.97 -7.64 -50.12
CA HIS A 230 -2.84 -6.74 -50.26
C HIS A 230 -1.56 -7.33 -49.64
N PRO A 231 -0.47 -7.50 -50.41
CA PRO A 231 0.80 -8.03 -49.89
C PRO A 231 1.45 -7.12 -48.83
N GLU A 232 1.10 -5.83 -48.79
CA GLU A 232 1.60 -4.88 -47.78
C GLU A 232 1.24 -5.30 -46.35
N ILE A 233 0.15 -6.05 -46.16
CA ILE A 233 -0.30 -6.56 -44.85
C ILE A 233 0.69 -7.58 -44.26
N GLU A 234 1.52 -8.23 -45.08
CA GLU A 234 2.58 -9.11 -44.59
C GLU A 234 3.57 -8.38 -43.67
N ALA A 235 3.65 -7.05 -43.73
CA ALA A 235 4.47 -6.27 -42.82
C ALA A 235 4.07 -6.45 -41.35
N PHE A 236 2.77 -6.63 -41.05
CA PHE A 236 2.30 -6.87 -39.67
C PHE A 236 2.83 -8.17 -39.07
N TYR A 237 3.25 -9.12 -39.90
CA TYR A 237 3.78 -10.42 -39.48
C TYR A 237 5.31 -10.44 -39.37
N ARG A 238 5.98 -9.31 -39.59
CA ARG A 238 7.44 -9.20 -39.65
C ARG A 238 8.02 -8.17 -38.68
N TYR A 239 7.17 -7.30 -38.15
CA TYR A 239 7.57 -6.20 -37.28
C TYR A 239 6.69 -6.20 -36.06
N ASP A 240 7.26 -5.80 -34.93
CA ASP A 240 6.49 -5.37 -33.77
C ASP A 240 5.93 -3.95 -33.97
N LEU A 241 5.19 -3.46 -32.97
CA LEU A 241 4.57 -2.15 -32.97
C LEU A 241 5.59 -1.00 -33.07
N GLU A 242 6.74 -1.10 -32.40
CA GLU A 242 7.74 -0.03 -32.34
C GLU A 242 8.64 0.00 -33.60
N ALA A 243 8.83 -1.16 -34.24
CA ALA A 243 9.76 -1.36 -35.34
C ALA A 243 9.12 -1.25 -36.73
N LEU A 244 7.78 -1.16 -36.84
CA LEU A 244 7.10 -1.07 -38.12
C LEU A 244 7.53 0.20 -38.90
N PRO A 245 8.17 0.08 -40.09
CA PRO A 245 8.70 1.25 -40.78
C PRO A 245 7.59 2.22 -41.23
N LYS A 246 7.83 3.53 -41.10
CA LYS A 246 6.89 4.58 -41.53
C LYS A 246 6.45 4.45 -42.99
N ALA A 247 7.32 3.92 -43.86
CA ALA A 247 7.00 3.64 -45.26
C ALA A 247 5.92 2.55 -45.39
N ASN A 248 5.99 1.47 -44.57
CA ASN A 248 4.98 0.43 -44.52
C ASN A 248 3.65 0.97 -43.99
N ILE A 249 3.68 1.74 -42.89
CA ILE A 249 2.47 2.40 -42.35
C ILE A 249 1.79 3.25 -43.43
N SER A 250 2.58 4.08 -44.14
CA SER A 250 2.06 4.94 -45.20
C SER A 250 1.51 4.15 -46.39
N ALA A 251 2.17 3.05 -46.78
CA ALA A 251 1.73 2.19 -47.87
C ALA A 251 0.41 1.50 -47.54
N ILE A 252 0.31 0.88 -46.36
CA ILE A 252 -0.93 0.23 -45.91
C ILE A 252 -2.06 1.25 -45.78
N ALA A 253 -1.77 2.44 -45.24
CA ALA A 253 -2.76 3.50 -45.08
C ALA A 253 -3.32 4.05 -46.41
N ALA A 254 -2.61 3.86 -47.52
CA ALA A 254 -3.01 4.27 -48.86
C ALA A 254 -3.82 3.22 -49.62
N LEU A 255 -3.99 2.01 -49.06
CA LEU A 255 -4.75 0.92 -49.69
C LEU A 255 -6.25 1.24 -49.79
N PRO A 256 -6.98 0.64 -50.76
CA PRO A 256 -8.43 0.80 -50.85
C PRO A 256 -9.14 0.33 -49.57
N LYS A 257 -9.92 1.23 -48.94
CA LYS A 257 -10.53 1.02 -47.61
C LYS A 257 -11.26 -0.32 -47.50
N THR A 258 -12.11 -0.67 -48.47
CA THR A 258 -12.95 -1.88 -48.40
C THR A 258 -12.13 -3.17 -48.33
N THR A 259 -11.12 -3.33 -49.19
CA THR A 259 -10.27 -4.53 -49.19
C THR A 259 -9.24 -4.51 -48.07
N LEU A 260 -8.76 -3.33 -47.65
CA LEU A 260 -7.96 -3.19 -46.43
C LEU A 260 -8.73 -3.66 -45.20
N VAL A 261 -9.95 -3.17 -44.99
CA VAL A 261 -10.79 -3.60 -43.84
C VAL A 261 -11.03 -5.11 -43.87
N GLN A 262 -11.23 -5.70 -45.05
CA GLN A 262 -11.36 -7.15 -45.18
C GLN A 262 -10.09 -7.89 -44.75
N ASP A 263 -8.92 -7.41 -45.14
CA ASP A 263 -7.64 -7.96 -44.70
C ASP A 263 -7.45 -7.79 -43.18
N LEU A 264 -7.80 -6.65 -42.61
CA LEU A 264 -7.75 -6.42 -41.15
C LEU A 264 -8.64 -7.40 -40.38
N LYS A 265 -9.85 -7.69 -40.90
CA LYS A 265 -10.71 -8.75 -40.33
C LYS A 265 -10.01 -10.11 -40.36
N TRP A 266 -9.36 -10.45 -41.48
CA TRP A 266 -8.61 -11.70 -41.60
C TRP A 266 -7.40 -11.77 -40.67
N VAL A 267 -6.72 -10.66 -40.41
CA VAL A 267 -5.63 -10.60 -39.42
C VAL A 267 -6.13 -10.93 -38.01
N LEU A 268 -7.30 -10.40 -37.61
CA LEU A 268 -7.91 -10.73 -36.31
C LEU A 268 -8.37 -12.19 -36.25
N GLU A 269 -9.04 -12.69 -37.30
CA GLU A 269 -9.41 -14.11 -37.39
C GLU A 269 -8.19 -15.03 -37.34
N ASP A 270 -7.08 -14.61 -37.94
CA ASP A 270 -5.84 -15.37 -37.93
C ASP A 270 -5.26 -15.51 -36.52
N GLY A 271 -5.31 -14.45 -35.70
CA GLY A 271 -4.91 -14.53 -34.30
C GLY A 271 -5.77 -15.51 -33.50
N LEU A 272 -7.08 -15.52 -33.76
CA LEU A 272 -8.02 -16.51 -33.19
C LEU A 272 -7.69 -17.94 -33.63
N ARG A 273 -7.40 -18.16 -34.92
CA ARG A 273 -7.17 -19.49 -35.51
C ARG A 273 -5.75 -20.02 -35.28
N ARG A 274 -4.75 -19.16 -35.06
CA ARG A 274 -3.35 -19.58 -34.86
C ARG A 274 -2.85 -19.40 -33.43
N TYR A 275 -3.70 -19.03 -32.48
CA TYR A 275 -3.32 -18.96 -31.06
C TYR A 275 -2.60 -20.21 -30.56
N LYS A 276 -3.17 -21.41 -30.74
CA LYS A 276 -2.51 -22.66 -30.29
C LYS A 276 -1.25 -22.98 -31.09
N TYR A 277 -1.08 -22.44 -32.29
CA TYR A 277 0.18 -22.57 -33.02
C TYR A 277 1.26 -21.72 -32.37
N PHE A 278 1.02 -20.42 -32.17
CA PHE A 278 1.98 -19.49 -31.56
C PHE A 278 2.24 -19.79 -30.08
N GLU A 279 1.21 -20.10 -29.28
CA GLU A 279 1.35 -20.49 -27.86
C GLU A 279 2.28 -21.72 -27.68
N ARG A 280 2.31 -22.64 -28.65
CA ARG A 280 3.24 -23.79 -28.62
C ARG A 280 4.64 -23.43 -29.06
N GLN A 281 4.78 -22.48 -29.98
CA GLN A 281 6.10 -22.02 -30.43
C GLN A 281 6.76 -21.17 -29.35
N SER A 282 5.98 -20.32 -28.65
CA SER A 282 6.50 -19.44 -27.61
C SER A 282 7.17 -20.18 -26.46
N ARG A 283 6.70 -21.39 -26.15
CA ARG A 283 7.35 -22.29 -25.16
C ARG A 283 8.79 -22.68 -25.50
N LYS A 284 9.22 -22.48 -26.75
CA LYS A 284 10.60 -22.76 -27.21
C LYS A 284 11.44 -21.50 -27.33
N TRP A 285 10.85 -20.33 -27.16
CA TRP A 285 11.58 -19.07 -27.25
C TRP A 285 12.42 -18.89 -25.99
N GLU A 286 13.72 -18.65 -26.17
CA GLU A 286 14.60 -18.25 -25.07
C GLU A 286 14.30 -16.82 -24.60
N VAL A 287 13.83 -15.98 -25.52
CA VAL A 287 13.41 -14.60 -25.32
C VAL A 287 12.11 -14.37 -26.07
N TRP A 288 11.17 -13.66 -25.45
CA TRP A 288 9.89 -13.31 -26.07
C TRP A 288 10.10 -12.60 -27.42
N GLN A 289 9.35 -13.04 -28.44
CA GLN A 289 9.47 -12.55 -29.82
C GLN A 289 8.24 -11.70 -30.16
N GLU A 290 8.31 -10.41 -29.83
CA GLU A 290 7.20 -9.47 -30.00
C GLU A 290 6.76 -9.36 -31.48
N ASP A 291 7.73 -9.33 -32.40
CA ASP A 291 7.53 -9.28 -33.85
C ASP A 291 6.69 -10.45 -34.41
N GLN A 292 6.65 -11.58 -33.70
CA GLN A 292 5.86 -12.75 -34.09
C GLN A 292 4.41 -12.69 -33.61
N VAL A 293 4.09 -11.82 -32.63
CA VAL A 293 2.78 -11.74 -31.96
C VAL A 293 2.07 -10.40 -32.10
N SER A 294 2.72 -9.36 -32.61
CA SER A 294 2.11 -8.02 -32.74
C SER A 294 1.13 -7.83 -33.91
N PHE A 295 0.89 -8.84 -34.76
CA PHE A 295 0.05 -8.67 -35.95
C PHE A 295 -1.41 -8.32 -35.62
N MET A 296 -1.98 -8.83 -34.51
CA MET A 296 -3.31 -8.41 -34.08
C MET A 296 -3.32 -6.96 -33.56
N PRO A 297 -2.43 -6.54 -32.63
CA PRO A 297 -2.31 -5.13 -32.24
C PRO A 297 -2.22 -4.16 -33.43
N HIS A 298 -1.44 -4.49 -34.46
CA HIS A 298 -1.40 -3.70 -35.70
C HIS A 298 -2.79 -3.52 -36.33
N ALA A 299 -3.58 -4.60 -36.43
CA ALA A 299 -4.93 -4.52 -36.97
C ALA A 299 -5.87 -3.67 -36.11
N PHE A 300 -5.75 -3.75 -34.78
CA PHE A 300 -6.51 -2.90 -33.85
C PHE A 300 -6.21 -1.40 -34.04
N HIS A 301 -4.93 -1.02 -34.21
CA HIS A 301 -4.57 0.38 -34.50
C HIS A 301 -5.24 0.90 -35.78
N PHE A 302 -5.18 0.12 -36.87
CA PHE A 302 -5.81 0.53 -38.13
C PHE A 302 -7.33 0.62 -37.99
N LEU A 303 -7.99 -0.37 -37.39
CA LEU A 303 -9.44 -0.33 -37.16
C LEU A 303 -9.87 0.84 -36.25
N GLY A 304 -9.03 1.22 -35.28
CA GLY A 304 -9.21 2.41 -34.42
C GLY A 304 -9.09 3.76 -35.13
N ILE A 305 -8.68 3.78 -36.41
CA ILE A 305 -8.68 4.97 -37.26
C ILE A 305 -9.76 4.88 -38.33
N TYR A 306 -9.82 3.76 -39.06
CA TYR A 306 -10.66 3.65 -40.24
C TYR A 306 -12.13 3.46 -39.92
N GLY A 307 -12.46 2.84 -38.77
CA GLY A 307 -13.82 2.60 -38.31
C GLY A 307 -14.70 1.88 -39.33
N ASP A 308 -14.90 0.59 -39.13
CA ASP A 308 -15.88 -0.19 -39.89
C ASP A 308 -16.75 -1.00 -38.93
N GLU A 309 -18.04 -0.66 -38.87
CA GLU A 309 -18.99 -1.26 -37.94
C GLU A 309 -19.19 -2.77 -38.19
N ASP A 310 -18.90 -3.25 -39.41
CA ASP A 310 -18.98 -4.68 -39.76
C ASP A 310 -17.81 -5.49 -39.17
N CYS A 311 -16.81 -4.84 -38.57
CA CYS A 311 -15.76 -5.52 -37.80
C CYS A 311 -16.17 -5.87 -36.38
N LEU A 312 -17.28 -5.31 -35.86
CA LEU A 312 -17.67 -5.55 -34.46
C LEU A 312 -17.80 -7.04 -34.11
N PRO A 313 -18.38 -7.93 -34.95
CA PRO A 313 -18.47 -9.35 -34.61
C PRO A 313 -17.13 -10.03 -34.32
N VAL A 314 -16.11 -9.82 -35.18
CA VAL A 314 -14.79 -10.43 -34.99
C VAL A 314 -14.03 -9.81 -33.81
N VAL A 315 -14.20 -8.51 -33.57
CA VAL A 315 -13.62 -7.86 -32.38
C VAL A 315 -14.26 -8.38 -31.10
N LEU A 316 -15.57 -8.60 -31.08
CA LEU A 316 -16.23 -9.26 -29.94
C LEU A 316 -15.81 -10.72 -29.80
N ASP A 317 -15.52 -11.43 -30.89
CA ASP A 317 -14.99 -12.80 -30.80
C ASP A 317 -13.59 -12.86 -30.18
N VAL A 318 -12.73 -11.88 -30.44
CA VAL A 318 -11.46 -11.67 -29.72
C VAL A 318 -11.73 -11.50 -28.21
N LEU A 319 -12.68 -10.63 -27.87
CA LEU A 319 -13.08 -10.39 -26.47
C LEU A 319 -13.88 -11.52 -25.81
N ARG A 320 -14.29 -12.54 -26.58
CA ARG A 320 -14.93 -13.77 -26.09
C ARG A 320 -13.92 -14.87 -25.75
N GLN A 321 -12.63 -14.65 -25.99
CA GLN A 321 -11.58 -15.59 -25.59
C GLN A 321 -11.25 -15.47 -24.11
N GLU A 322 -10.43 -16.39 -23.61
CA GLU A 322 -9.96 -16.42 -22.21
C GLU A 322 -8.90 -15.33 -21.95
N GLU A 323 -8.67 -15.01 -20.68
CA GLU A 323 -7.67 -14.00 -20.29
C GLU A 323 -6.25 -14.38 -20.76
N ASP A 324 -5.87 -15.67 -20.69
CA ASP A 324 -4.61 -16.18 -21.23
C ASP A 324 -4.45 -15.94 -22.75
N PHE A 325 -5.54 -15.82 -23.49
CA PHE A 325 -5.49 -15.46 -24.90
C PHE A 325 -5.22 -13.96 -25.05
N LEU A 326 -5.92 -13.12 -24.30
CA LEU A 326 -5.75 -11.67 -24.37
C LEU A 326 -4.35 -11.26 -23.91
N ASP A 327 -3.88 -11.81 -22.79
CA ASP A 327 -2.54 -11.59 -22.26
C ASP A 327 -1.46 -12.01 -23.26
N PHE A 328 -1.61 -13.18 -23.90
CA PHE A 328 -0.65 -13.66 -24.89
C PHE A 328 -0.48 -12.72 -26.09
N TRP A 329 -1.56 -12.08 -26.55
CA TRP A 329 -1.54 -11.27 -27.77
C TRP A 329 -1.37 -9.77 -27.54
N PHE A 330 -1.74 -9.27 -26.37
CA PHE A 330 -1.78 -7.85 -26.09
C PHE A 330 -1.04 -7.45 -24.81
N GLY A 331 -0.70 -8.41 -23.94
CA GLY A 331 -0.10 -8.18 -22.64
C GLY A 331 -0.89 -7.18 -21.79
N GLU A 332 -0.17 -6.39 -21.01
CA GLU A 332 -0.73 -5.34 -20.14
C GLU A 332 -1.29 -4.14 -20.93
N GLU A 333 -0.99 -4.02 -22.23
CA GLU A 333 -1.36 -2.88 -23.05
C GLU A 333 -2.69 -3.07 -23.83
N ALA A 334 -3.42 -4.16 -23.60
CA ALA A 334 -4.65 -4.50 -24.34
C ALA A 334 -5.63 -3.33 -24.49
N GLU A 335 -5.83 -2.55 -23.43
CA GLU A 335 -6.71 -1.39 -23.44
C GLU A 335 -6.28 -0.30 -24.44
N SER A 336 -4.98 -0.08 -24.62
CA SER A 336 -4.44 0.98 -25.49
C SER A 336 -4.85 0.77 -26.96
N PHE A 337 -4.95 -0.50 -27.38
CA PHE A 337 -5.31 -0.89 -28.74
C PHE A 337 -6.81 -1.12 -28.90
N ILE A 338 -7.42 -1.79 -27.93
CA ILE A 338 -8.81 -2.23 -28.03
C ILE A 338 -9.77 -1.06 -27.83
N PHE A 339 -9.48 -0.12 -26.92
CA PHE A 339 -10.37 1.02 -26.66
C PHE A 339 -10.61 1.88 -27.92
N PRO A 340 -9.58 2.40 -28.64
CA PRO A 340 -9.80 3.19 -29.84
C PRO A 340 -10.56 2.43 -30.92
N CYS A 341 -10.24 1.15 -31.12
CA CYS A 341 -10.93 0.28 -32.07
C CYS A 341 -12.41 0.13 -31.71
N LEU A 342 -12.70 -0.33 -30.49
CA LEU A 342 -14.06 -0.60 -30.03
C LEU A 342 -14.90 0.68 -30.05
N PHE A 343 -14.35 1.82 -29.62
CA PHE A 343 -15.04 3.11 -29.68
C PHE A 343 -15.48 3.44 -31.10
N ARG A 344 -14.58 3.32 -32.09
CA ARG A 344 -14.88 3.68 -33.49
C ARG A 344 -15.89 2.76 -34.16
N ILE A 345 -15.83 1.46 -33.89
CA ILE A 345 -16.67 0.46 -34.60
C ILE A 345 -17.99 0.17 -33.88
N ALA A 346 -18.08 0.44 -32.57
CA ALA A 346 -19.23 0.03 -31.76
C ALA A 346 -20.13 1.18 -31.31
N SER A 347 -19.72 2.45 -31.50
CA SER A 347 -20.48 3.62 -31.04
C SER A 347 -21.93 3.66 -31.56
N GLY A 348 -22.20 3.15 -32.77
CA GLY A 348 -23.56 3.04 -33.34
C GLY A 348 -24.33 1.77 -32.93
N GLN A 349 -23.73 0.87 -32.15
CA GLN A 349 -24.20 -0.50 -31.96
C GLN A 349 -24.37 -0.89 -30.48
N LEU A 350 -24.80 0.04 -29.62
CA LEU A 350 -25.00 -0.19 -28.18
C LEU A 350 -25.84 -1.44 -27.85
N PRO A 351 -26.92 -1.79 -28.58
CA PRO A 351 -27.67 -3.01 -28.33
C PRO A 351 -26.83 -4.30 -28.45
N ARG A 352 -25.84 -4.33 -29.36
CA ARG A 352 -24.92 -5.48 -29.48
C ARG A 352 -23.95 -5.54 -28.30
N LEU A 353 -23.44 -4.38 -27.86
CA LEU A 353 -22.61 -4.32 -26.66
C LEU A 353 -23.39 -4.71 -25.40
N GLN A 354 -24.66 -4.33 -25.31
CA GLN A 354 -25.55 -4.72 -24.22
C GLN A 354 -25.72 -6.24 -24.17
N GLN A 355 -25.97 -6.86 -25.34
CA GLN A 355 -26.06 -8.32 -25.44
C GLN A 355 -24.75 -8.99 -24.99
N PHE A 356 -23.60 -8.49 -25.43
CA PHE A 356 -22.29 -8.99 -25.02
C PHE A 356 -22.10 -8.96 -23.49
N MET A 357 -22.50 -7.87 -22.82
CA MET A 357 -22.41 -7.75 -21.36
C MET A 357 -23.26 -8.80 -20.61
N GLN A 358 -24.33 -9.30 -21.23
CA GLN A 358 -25.23 -10.31 -20.68
C GLN A 358 -24.77 -11.76 -20.98
N GLU A 359 -23.76 -11.95 -21.83
CA GLU A 359 -23.25 -13.28 -22.17
C GLU A 359 -22.60 -13.95 -20.95
N ARG A 360 -22.88 -15.23 -20.75
CA ARG A 360 -22.24 -16.07 -19.72
C ARG A 360 -20.85 -16.49 -20.16
N TYR A 361 -19.94 -16.67 -19.22
CA TYR A 361 -18.58 -17.16 -19.35
C TYR A 361 -17.56 -16.26 -20.06
N VAL A 362 -17.98 -15.08 -20.53
CA VAL A 362 -17.07 -14.05 -21.05
C VAL A 362 -16.27 -13.44 -19.91
N SER A 363 -14.98 -13.17 -20.14
CA SER A 363 -14.09 -12.60 -19.12
C SER A 363 -14.64 -11.28 -18.55
N PRO A 364 -14.60 -11.09 -17.21
CA PRO A 364 -14.84 -9.81 -16.57
C PRO A 364 -13.97 -8.68 -17.13
N TYR A 365 -12.70 -8.96 -17.45
CA TYR A 365 -11.78 -7.97 -18.03
C TYR A 365 -12.26 -7.47 -19.40
N SER A 366 -12.72 -8.38 -20.26
CA SER A 366 -13.28 -8.01 -21.56
C SER A 366 -14.55 -7.16 -21.43
N LYS A 367 -15.43 -7.51 -20.48
CA LYS A 367 -16.64 -6.74 -20.19
C LYS A 367 -16.33 -5.36 -19.61
N MET A 368 -15.30 -5.26 -18.77
CA MET A 368 -14.82 -3.98 -18.23
C MET A 368 -14.40 -3.04 -19.36
N MET A 369 -13.60 -3.51 -20.33
CA MET A 369 -13.21 -2.71 -21.51
C MET A 369 -14.42 -2.23 -22.31
N VAL A 370 -15.43 -3.09 -22.50
CA VAL A 370 -16.68 -2.72 -23.20
C VAL A 370 -17.45 -1.65 -22.42
N SER A 371 -17.68 -1.83 -21.12
CA SER A 371 -18.39 -0.83 -20.32
C SER A 371 -17.66 0.51 -20.23
N ALA A 372 -16.33 0.50 -20.09
CA ALA A 372 -15.51 1.70 -20.09
C ALA A 372 -15.60 2.43 -21.44
N THR A 373 -15.58 1.67 -22.55
CA THR A 373 -15.76 2.24 -23.90
C THR A 373 -17.13 2.88 -24.07
N VAL A 374 -18.21 2.26 -23.57
CA VAL A 374 -19.56 2.83 -23.63
C VAL A 374 -19.67 4.11 -22.79
N ALA A 375 -19.03 4.18 -21.63
CA ALA A 375 -18.97 5.42 -20.85
C ALA A 375 -18.28 6.55 -21.64
N GLN A 376 -17.20 6.23 -22.37
CA GLN A 376 -16.50 7.20 -23.22
C GLN A 376 -17.35 7.72 -24.38
N ILE A 377 -18.37 6.99 -24.85
CA ILE A 377 -19.33 7.50 -25.85
C ILE A 377 -20.03 8.77 -25.34
N ALA A 378 -20.44 8.79 -24.06
CA ALA A 378 -21.03 9.98 -23.45
C ALA A 378 -19.99 11.09 -23.26
N TRP A 379 -18.76 10.77 -22.84
CA TRP A 379 -17.69 11.77 -22.69
C TRP A 379 -17.35 12.48 -24.00
N HIS A 380 -17.34 11.76 -25.13
CA HIS A 380 -17.08 12.34 -26.45
C HIS A 380 -18.33 12.98 -27.07
N ASN A 381 -19.54 12.63 -26.63
CA ASN A 381 -20.79 13.28 -27.02
C ASN A 381 -21.83 13.25 -25.88
N MET A 382 -21.86 14.34 -25.11
CA MET A 382 -22.75 14.46 -23.94
C MET A 382 -24.25 14.44 -24.28
N GLU A 383 -24.64 14.66 -25.54
CA GLU A 383 -26.05 14.52 -25.97
C GLU A 383 -26.53 13.06 -25.86
N ARG A 384 -25.61 12.09 -25.89
CA ARG A 384 -25.89 10.66 -25.77
C ARG A 384 -25.90 10.15 -24.32
N LEU A 385 -25.73 11.03 -23.33
CA LEU A 385 -25.67 10.65 -21.92
C LEU A 385 -26.90 9.83 -21.47
N ALA A 386 -28.10 10.23 -21.88
CA ALA A 386 -29.33 9.51 -21.52
C ALA A 386 -29.38 8.10 -22.11
N GLU A 387 -28.88 7.92 -23.34
CA GLU A 387 -28.77 6.62 -24.00
C GLU A 387 -27.79 5.70 -23.26
N VAL A 388 -26.61 6.24 -22.89
CA VAL A 388 -25.59 5.53 -22.12
C VAL A 388 -26.08 5.18 -20.72
N SER A 389 -26.80 6.08 -20.05
CA SER A 389 -27.42 5.82 -18.74
C SER A 389 -28.41 4.68 -18.80
N ALA A 390 -29.30 4.67 -19.81
CA ALA A 390 -30.24 3.57 -20.02
C ALA A 390 -29.52 2.23 -20.29
N TRP A 391 -28.42 2.25 -21.03
CA TRP A 391 -27.58 1.07 -21.28
C TRP A 391 -27.00 0.48 -19.99
N PHE A 392 -26.37 1.31 -19.15
CA PHE A 392 -25.85 0.88 -17.84
C PHE A 392 -26.96 0.36 -16.93
N GLY A 393 -28.06 1.10 -16.83
CA GLY A 393 -29.21 0.71 -16.00
C GLY A 393 -29.78 -0.66 -16.39
N SER A 394 -29.88 -0.95 -17.70
CA SER A 394 -30.33 -2.27 -18.14
C SER A 394 -29.39 -3.40 -17.73
N ILE A 395 -28.07 -3.17 -17.71
CA ILE A 395 -27.11 -4.21 -17.34
C ILE A 395 -27.11 -4.41 -15.83
N PHE A 396 -27.15 -3.35 -15.03
CA PHE A 396 -27.27 -3.46 -13.58
C PHE A 396 -28.55 -4.20 -13.19
N GLU A 397 -29.69 -3.91 -13.82
CA GLU A 397 -30.94 -4.64 -13.54
C GLU A 397 -30.82 -6.11 -13.96
N HIS A 398 -30.19 -6.41 -15.11
CA HIS A 398 -29.94 -7.78 -15.53
C HIS A 398 -29.06 -8.55 -14.54
N TYR A 399 -27.99 -7.94 -14.04
CA TYR A 399 -27.09 -8.55 -13.06
C TYR A 399 -27.76 -8.74 -11.71
N LYS A 400 -28.58 -7.78 -11.27
CA LYS A 400 -29.38 -7.88 -10.05
C LYS A 400 -30.37 -9.05 -10.12
N LEU A 401 -31.03 -9.26 -11.25
CA LEU A 401 -31.93 -10.40 -11.46
C LEU A 401 -31.21 -11.75 -11.54
N ASN A 402 -29.91 -11.76 -11.82
CA ASN A 402 -29.09 -12.98 -11.98
C ASN A 402 -27.93 -13.04 -10.97
N ILE A 403 -28.09 -12.44 -9.79
CA ILE A 403 -26.98 -12.16 -8.84
C ILE A 403 -26.21 -13.40 -8.36
N ASP A 404 -26.82 -14.59 -8.44
CA ASP A 404 -26.20 -15.87 -8.07
C ASP A 404 -25.57 -16.63 -9.24
N ASP A 405 -25.65 -16.09 -10.47
CA ASP A 405 -25.13 -16.73 -11.66
C ASP A 405 -23.60 -16.63 -11.72
N LYS A 406 -22.94 -17.71 -11.29
CA LYS A 406 -21.48 -17.84 -11.27
C LYS A 406 -20.83 -17.79 -12.65
N ALA A 407 -21.57 -17.80 -13.75
CA ALA A 407 -21.02 -17.61 -15.09
C ALA A 407 -21.14 -16.16 -15.58
N LEU A 408 -21.75 -15.27 -14.79
CA LEU A 408 -22.09 -13.91 -15.21
C LEU A 408 -21.60 -12.86 -14.21
N ILE A 409 -21.79 -13.11 -12.92
CA ILE A 409 -21.61 -12.11 -11.86
C ILE A 409 -20.18 -12.14 -11.34
N ASP A 410 -19.54 -10.98 -11.47
CA ASP A 410 -18.21 -10.71 -10.95
C ASP A 410 -18.22 -9.40 -10.15
N SER A 411 -17.74 -9.46 -8.90
CA SER A 411 -17.81 -8.32 -7.99
C SER A 411 -16.95 -7.13 -8.45
N ASP A 412 -15.80 -7.41 -9.08
CA ASP A 412 -14.88 -6.36 -9.53
C ASP A 412 -15.42 -5.72 -10.81
N LEU A 413 -15.97 -6.50 -11.75
CA LEU A 413 -16.65 -5.94 -12.94
C LEU A 413 -17.78 -4.96 -12.58
N ILE A 414 -18.69 -5.36 -11.68
CA ILE A 414 -19.82 -4.50 -11.32
C ILE A 414 -19.33 -3.23 -10.62
N ALA A 415 -18.25 -3.33 -9.84
CA ALA A 415 -17.60 -2.17 -9.24
C ALA A 415 -17.00 -1.22 -10.28
N TRP A 416 -16.25 -1.73 -11.27
CA TRP A 416 -15.74 -0.89 -12.37
C TRP A 416 -16.87 -0.23 -13.17
N MET A 417 -17.96 -0.95 -13.42
CA MET A 417 -19.15 -0.36 -14.04
C MET A 417 -19.77 0.74 -13.17
N THR A 418 -19.82 0.54 -11.86
CA THR A 418 -20.29 1.55 -10.91
C THR A 418 -19.39 2.77 -10.91
N ALA A 419 -18.06 2.59 -11.01
CA ALA A 419 -17.10 3.68 -11.15
C ALA A 419 -17.37 4.50 -12.42
N SER A 420 -17.48 3.85 -13.59
CA SER A 420 -17.76 4.53 -14.86
C SER A 420 -19.11 5.27 -14.86
N ALA A 421 -20.14 4.71 -14.23
CA ALA A 421 -21.43 5.38 -14.06
C ALA A 421 -21.33 6.59 -13.10
N GLY A 422 -20.50 6.48 -12.06
CA GLY A 422 -20.26 7.54 -11.08
C GLY A 422 -19.45 8.71 -11.66
N GLU A 423 -18.42 8.44 -12.45
CA GLU A 423 -17.66 9.46 -13.21
C GLU A 423 -18.56 10.28 -14.14
N LEU A 424 -19.58 9.64 -14.73
CA LEU A 424 -20.62 10.28 -15.52
C LEU A 424 -21.74 10.94 -14.68
N SER A 425 -21.64 10.92 -13.35
CA SER A 425 -22.62 11.45 -12.40
C SER A 425 -24.05 10.93 -12.63
N LEU A 426 -24.22 9.64 -12.98
CA LEU A 426 -25.51 9.02 -13.31
C LEU A 426 -26.33 8.65 -12.07
N LYS A 427 -26.71 9.65 -11.27
CA LYS A 427 -27.38 9.47 -9.95
C LYS A 427 -28.65 8.64 -10.01
N GLU A 428 -29.34 8.63 -11.14
CA GLU A 428 -30.53 7.82 -11.39
C GLU A 428 -30.27 6.31 -11.33
N LEU A 429 -29.01 5.87 -11.42
CA LEU A 429 -28.63 4.45 -11.33
C LEU A 429 -28.38 3.98 -9.89
N LEU A 430 -28.23 4.89 -8.93
CA LEU A 430 -28.00 4.52 -7.52
C LEU A 430 -29.05 3.53 -6.97
N PRO A 431 -30.37 3.67 -7.25
CA PRO A 431 -31.37 2.73 -6.75
C PRO A 431 -31.23 1.28 -7.27
N VAL A 432 -30.61 1.07 -8.44
CA VAL A 432 -30.34 -0.30 -8.95
C VAL A 432 -28.99 -0.83 -8.50
N ILE A 433 -28.02 0.06 -8.23
CA ILE A 433 -26.68 -0.29 -7.74
C ILE A 433 -26.71 -0.61 -6.24
N GLU A 434 -27.52 0.09 -5.44
CA GLU A 434 -27.55 -0.09 -3.98
C GLU A 434 -27.85 -1.54 -3.56
N PRO A 435 -28.88 -2.24 -4.11
CA PRO A 435 -29.11 -3.64 -3.78
C PRO A 435 -27.94 -4.56 -4.16
N LEU A 436 -27.30 -4.31 -5.31
CA LEU A 436 -26.11 -5.07 -5.72
C LEU A 436 -24.96 -4.88 -4.72
N TYR A 437 -24.77 -3.65 -4.23
CA TYR A 437 -23.75 -3.35 -3.21
C TYR A 437 -24.08 -4.02 -1.87
N GLN A 438 -25.33 -3.95 -1.42
CA GLN A 438 -25.78 -4.56 -0.16
C GLN A 438 -25.61 -6.09 -0.16
N GLU A 439 -25.86 -6.72 -1.30
CA GLU A 439 -25.65 -8.16 -1.51
C GLU A 439 -24.16 -8.53 -1.65
N GLY A 440 -23.23 -7.56 -1.69
CA GLY A 440 -21.79 -7.78 -1.86
C GLY A 440 -21.38 -8.11 -3.30
N ALA A 441 -22.24 -7.82 -4.28
CA ALA A 441 -21.94 -7.97 -5.71
C ALA A 441 -21.13 -6.77 -6.24
N VAL A 442 -20.88 -5.74 -5.44
CA VAL A 442 -20.00 -4.62 -5.77
C VAL A 442 -18.77 -4.68 -4.86
N SER A 443 -17.59 -4.79 -5.47
CA SER A 443 -16.31 -4.84 -4.76
C SER A 443 -15.93 -3.51 -4.11
N LYS A 444 -15.80 -3.53 -2.77
CA LYS A 444 -15.36 -2.36 -1.98
C LYS A 444 -13.89 -2.02 -2.18
N ASP A 445 -13.10 -2.96 -2.69
CA ASP A 445 -11.68 -2.73 -2.95
C ASP A 445 -11.47 -1.85 -4.19
N VAL A 446 -12.48 -1.77 -5.06
CA VAL A 446 -12.45 -0.98 -6.30
C VAL A 446 -13.10 0.38 -6.10
N VAL A 447 -14.33 0.42 -5.58
CA VAL A 447 -15.13 1.67 -5.46
C VAL A 447 -15.34 2.17 -4.03
N GLY A 448 -14.73 1.53 -3.04
CA GLY A 448 -14.81 1.96 -1.64
C GLY A 448 -16.16 1.61 -0.97
N LYS A 449 -16.45 2.31 0.13
CA LYS A 449 -17.71 2.16 0.87
C LYS A 449 -18.86 2.88 0.15
N TRP A 450 -20.10 2.54 0.51
CA TRP A 450 -21.30 3.20 -0.04
C TRP A 450 -21.25 4.73 0.01
N ALA A 451 -20.75 5.32 1.10
CA ALA A 451 -20.60 6.77 1.21
C ALA A 451 -19.63 7.35 0.16
N GLU A 452 -18.55 6.63 -0.15
CA GLU A 452 -17.57 7.01 -1.19
C GLU A 452 -18.18 6.85 -2.60
N ILE A 453 -19.02 5.83 -2.81
CA ILE A 453 -19.81 5.67 -4.05
C ILE A 453 -20.76 6.87 -4.22
N ILE A 454 -21.48 7.27 -3.19
CA ILE A 454 -22.35 8.46 -3.26
C ILE A 454 -21.53 9.71 -3.56
N GLU A 455 -20.39 9.90 -2.90
CA GLU A 455 -19.47 11.03 -3.17
C GLU A 455 -18.99 11.03 -4.63
N LEU A 456 -18.66 9.86 -5.19
CA LEU A 456 -18.30 9.72 -6.59
C LEU A 456 -19.44 10.17 -7.52
N PHE A 457 -20.67 9.72 -7.28
CA PHE A 457 -21.83 10.10 -8.10
C PHE A 457 -22.24 11.58 -7.92
N ASP A 458 -21.95 12.17 -6.77
CA ASP A 458 -22.16 13.59 -6.48
C ASP A 458 -21.08 14.50 -7.06
N THR A 459 -19.90 13.94 -7.34
CA THR A 459 -18.77 14.68 -7.91
C THR A 459 -19.11 15.16 -9.32
N PRO A 460 -18.93 16.47 -9.62
CA PRO A 460 -19.12 16.98 -10.97
C PRO A 460 -18.21 16.28 -11.99
N ARG A 461 -18.75 16.06 -13.19
CA ARG A 461 -17.99 15.58 -14.36
C ARG A 461 -16.76 16.44 -14.59
N ASP A 462 -15.61 15.80 -14.80
CA ASP A 462 -14.34 16.44 -15.10
C ASP A 462 -13.81 15.92 -16.45
N GLU A 463 -13.31 16.81 -17.30
CA GLU A 463 -12.69 16.41 -18.57
C GLU A 463 -11.44 15.55 -18.39
N ALA A 464 -10.90 15.46 -17.17
CA ALA A 464 -9.88 14.48 -16.80
C ALA A 464 -10.34 13.03 -16.99
N ASP A 465 -11.64 12.74 -16.96
CA ASP A 465 -12.17 11.39 -17.16
C ASP A 465 -12.33 11.04 -18.65
N LEU A 466 -12.20 12.02 -19.55
CA LEU A 466 -12.21 11.80 -21.01
C LEU A 466 -10.89 11.15 -21.45
N ASN A 467 -10.99 10.01 -22.14
CA ASN A 467 -9.84 9.35 -22.76
C ASN A 467 -9.65 9.85 -24.20
N PRO A 468 -8.46 10.38 -24.56
CA PRO A 468 -8.23 10.86 -25.91
C PRO A 468 -8.22 9.71 -26.91
N LEU A 469 -8.65 10.00 -28.15
CA LEU A 469 -8.57 9.07 -29.27
C LEU A 469 -7.51 9.54 -30.27
N PRO A 470 -6.80 8.61 -30.94
CA PRO A 470 -5.92 8.96 -32.04
C PRO A 470 -6.72 9.54 -33.21
N LYS A 471 -6.17 10.57 -33.86
CA LYS A 471 -6.78 11.23 -35.03
C LYS A 471 -6.34 10.65 -36.36
N ASN A 472 -5.18 10.01 -36.38
CA ASN A 472 -4.58 9.40 -37.56
C ASN A 472 -3.71 8.22 -37.14
N ILE A 473 -3.26 7.44 -38.13
CA ILE A 473 -2.50 6.23 -37.87
C ILE A 473 -1.12 6.49 -37.23
N SER A 474 -0.48 7.64 -37.49
CA SER A 474 0.80 7.97 -36.83
C SER A 474 0.60 8.11 -35.33
N GLU A 475 -0.41 8.88 -34.90
CA GLU A 475 -0.71 9.05 -33.48
C GLU A 475 -1.01 7.72 -32.79
N ALA A 476 -1.66 6.77 -33.50
CA ALA A 476 -1.95 5.45 -32.94
C ALA A 476 -0.69 4.65 -32.60
N TYR A 477 0.38 4.77 -33.39
CA TYR A 477 1.65 4.07 -33.16
C TYR A 477 2.59 4.81 -32.21
N ASP A 478 2.68 6.13 -32.31
CA ASP A 478 3.63 6.92 -31.50
C ASP A 478 3.07 7.35 -30.13
N GLY A 479 1.78 7.11 -29.87
CA GLY A 479 1.13 7.42 -28.60
C GLY A 479 0.94 8.92 -28.33
N SER A 480 1.28 9.81 -29.27
CA SER A 480 1.21 11.27 -29.06
C SER A 480 -0.19 11.79 -28.73
N TYR A 481 -1.26 11.02 -29.00
CA TYR A 481 -2.60 11.41 -28.60
C TYR A 481 -2.82 11.45 -27.09
N TYR A 482 -2.02 10.71 -26.30
CA TYR A 482 -2.08 10.74 -24.84
C TYR A 482 -1.68 12.08 -24.24
N GLU A 483 -0.89 12.90 -24.95
CA GLU A 483 -0.55 14.26 -24.52
C GLU A 483 -1.78 15.17 -24.37
N ARG A 484 -2.92 14.78 -24.97
CA ARG A 484 -4.20 15.49 -24.82
C ARG A 484 -4.99 15.10 -23.57
N LYS A 485 -4.53 14.09 -22.81
CA LYS A 485 -5.19 13.66 -21.57
C LYS A 485 -5.07 14.77 -20.52
N LYS A 486 -6.21 15.16 -19.95
CA LYS A 486 -6.25 16.08 -18.81
C LYS A 486 -6.14 15.29 -17.51
N PHE A 487 -5.58 15.92 -16.49
CA PHE A 487 -5.44 15.33 -15.16
C PHE A 487 -6.28 16.13 -14.16
N ARG A 488 -7.04 15.40 -13.35
CA ARG A 488 -7.87 15.97 -12.29
C ARG A 488 -6.93 16.64 -11.29
N GLN A 489 -7.21 17.90 -10.98
CA GLN A 489 -6.46 18.61 -9.96
C GLN A 489 -6.95 18.13 -8.58
N PRO A 490 -6.04 17.74 -7.67
CA PRO A 490 -6.44 17.33 -6.33
C PRO A 490 -7.24 18.43 -5.65
N SER A 491 -8.38 18.07 -5.07
CA SER A 491 -9.23 18.97 -4.29
C SER A 491 -8.49 19.47 -3.04
N GLN A 492 -9.02 20.50 -2.37
CA GLN A 492 -8.45 20.92 -1.07
C GLN A 492 -8.51 19.79 -0.04
N LYS A 493 -9.59 18.99 -0.06
CA LYS A 493 -9.75 17.80 0.79
C LYS A 493 -8.65 16.77 0.48
N ASP A 494 -8.43 16.46 -0.79
CA ASP A 494 -7.41 15.50 -1.23
C ASP A 494 -6.01 15.95 -0.81
N LYS A 495 -5.71 17.25 -0.94
CA LYS A 495 -4.43 17.82 -0.50
C LYS A 495 -4.25 17.71 1.01
N MET A 496 -5.29 18.00 1.78
CA MET A 496 -5.26 17.86 3.25
C MET A 496 -5.12 16.40 3.68
N GLU A 497 -5.78 15.46 3.00
CA GLU A 497 -5.65 14.03 3.27
C GLU A 497 -4.24 13.53 2.93
N LEU A 498 -3.69 13.94 1.79
CA LEU A 498 -2.32 13.63 1.39
C LEU A 498 -1.29 14.20 2.39
N GLU A 499 -1.51 15.43 2.86
CA GLU A 499 -0.67 16.05 3.88
C GLU A 499 -0.76 15.30 5.22
N LYS A 500 -1.96 14.89 5.64
CA LYS A 500 -2.14 14.04 6.84
C LYS A 500 -1.42 12.71 6.69
N MET A 501 -1.53 12.05 5.54
CA MET A 501 -0.83 10.81 5.25
C MET A 501 0.69 10.99 5.26
N ALA A 502 1.20 12.11 4.73
CA ALA A 502 2.63 12.42 4.74
C ALA A 502 3.16 12.69 6.16
N GLN A 503 2.32 13.20 7.05
CA GLN A 503 2.64 13.44 8.46
C GLN A 503 2.46 12.20 9.35
N ASP A 504 1.71 11.19 8.89
CA ASP A 504 1.51 9.94 9.62
C ASP A 504 2.83 9.16 9.76
N PRO A 505 3.33 8.93 11.00
CA PRO A 505 4.61 8.26 11.22
C PRO A 505 4.64 6.85 10.64
N TYR A 506 3.51 6.14 10.63
CA TYR A 506 3.43 4.78 10.10
C TYR A 506 3.50 4.76 8.58
N THR A 507 2.79 5.68 7.90
CA THR A 507 2.86 5.85 6.45
C THR A 507 4.28 6.20 6.01
N ARG A 508 4.93 7.15 6.69
CA ARG A 508 6.33 7.51 6.41
C ARG A 508 7.27 6.30 6.58
N LYS A 509 7.12 5.53 7.66
CA LYS A 509 7.94 4.33 7.90
C LYS A 509 7.65 3.22 6.87
N MET A 510 6.41 3.05 6.45
CA MET A 510 6.04 2.11 5.38
C MET A 510 6.71 2.48 4.05
N MET A 511 6.68 3.77 3.67
CA MET A 511 7.35 4.27 2.47
C MET A 511 8.86 4.01 2.53
N GLU A 512 9.49 4.27 3.68
CA GLU A 512 10.92 4.00 3.91
C GLU A 512 11.25 2.52 3.68
N ILE A 513 10.47 1.60 4.27
CA ILE A 513 10.64 0.16 4.11
C ILE A 513 10.50 -0.25 2.64
N LEU A 514 9.46 0.22 1.95
CA LEU A 514 9.21 -0.08 0.53
C LEU A 514 10.37 0.38 -0.37
N MET A 515 10.92 1.58 -0.11
CA MET A 515 12.07 2.09 -0.84
C MET A 515 13.33 1.23 -0.61
N GLN A 516 13.52 0.72 0.61
CA GLN A 516 14.66 -0.14 0.96
C GLN A 516 14.52 -1.57 0.42
N SER A 517 13.29 -2.07 0.29
CA SER A 517 13.00 -3.45 -0.15
C SER A 517 12.76 -3.61 -1.66
N GLY A 518 12.86 -2.53 -2.44
CA GLY A 518 12.55 -2.56 -3.87
C GLY A 518 11.05 -2.79 -4.16
N GLY A 519 10.17 -2.32 -3.28
CA GLY A 519 8.71 -2.41 -3.43
C GLY A 519 8.07 -3.67 -2.83
N MET A 520 8.84 -4.56 -2.18
CA MET A 520 8.29 -5.77 -1.55
C MET A 520 7.88 -5.52 -0.10
N VAL A 521 6.61 -5.81 0.23
CA VAL A 521 6.13 -5.90 1.63
C VAL A 521 6.45 -7.30 2.15
N PRO A 522 6.99 -7.47 3.37
CA PRO A 522 7.25 -8.79 3.93
C PRO A 522 5.97 -9.64 4.00
N GLU A 523 5.95 -10.80 3.35
CA GLU A 523 4.82 -11.76 3.36
C GLU A 523 4.68 -12.55 4.67
N LYS A 524 5.70 -12.49 5.53
CA LYS A 524 5.75 -13.21 6.80
C LYS A 524 5.62 -12.23 7.95
N GLU A 525 4.98 -12.69 9.02
CA GLU A 525 5.04 -12.02 10.32
C GLU A 525 6.49 -11.57 10.55
N PRO A 526 6.75 -10.29 10.88
CA PRO A 526 8.03 -9.95 11.49
C PRO A 526 8.14 -10.88 12.69
N ALA A 527 9.03 -11.88 12.59
CA ALA A 527 9.19 -12.91 13.61
C ALA A 527 9.09 -12.23 14.96
N ASP A 528 8.16 -12.65 15.83
CA ASP A 528 7.91 -12.12 17.17
C ASP A 528 9.26 -11.76 17.80
N LYS A 529 9.72 -10.54 17.52
CA LYS A 529 10.90 -9.95 18.10
C LYS A 529 10.23 -9.18 19.20
N PRO A 530 10.09 -9.76 20.40
CA PRO A 530 9.60 -9.00 21.53
C PRO A 530 10.37 -7.69 21.52
N LEU A 531 9.67 -6.56 21.63
CA LEU A 531 10.28 -5.27 21.94
C LEU A 531 11.32 -5.58 23.02
N SER A 532 12.59 -5.47 22.65
CA SER A 532 13.66 -6.00 23.49
C SER A 532 13.57 -5.30 24.85
N PRO A 533 13.86 -6.02 25.95
CA PRO A 533 13.68 -5.46 27.29
C PRO A 533 14.40 -4.12 27.38
N PRO A 534 13.81 -3.17 28.12
CA PRO A 534 14.19 -1.77 28.13
C PRO A 534 15.70 -1.62 28.34
N VAL A 535 16.41 -1.31 27.26
CA VAL A 535 17.81 -0.88 27.32
C VAL A 535 17.73 0.63 27.46
N GLN A 536 18.10 1.16 28.64
CA GLN A 536 18.22 2.60 28.82
C GLN A 536 19.27 3.09 27.81
N SER A 537 18.86 3.74 26.71
CA SER A 537 19.82 4.35 25.78
C SER A 537 20.46 5.58 26.43
N PRO A 538 21.75 5.87 26.22
CA PRO A 538 22.27 7.18 26.56
C PRO A 538 21.55 8.21 25.67
N SER A 539 21.15 9.35 26.24
CA SER A 539 20.89 10.52 25.42
C SER A 539 22.16 10.78 24.61
N LYS A 540 22.05 10.83 23.27
CA LYS A 540 23.17 11.29 22.44
C LYS A 540 23.44 12.73 22.88
N SER A 541 24.50 12.96 23.65
CA SER A 541 24.97 14.32 23.92
C SER A 541 25.15 15.00 22.56
N LYS A 542 24.46 16.13 22.37
CA LYS A 542 24.39 16.88 21.11
C LYS A 542 25.71 16.91 20.36
N THR A 543 25.62 16.58 19.08
CA THR A 543 26.56 16.76 17.96
C THR A 543 27.85 17.50 18.30
N LYS A 544 29.00 16.83 18.14
CA LYS A 544 30.32 17.51 18.12
C LYS A 544 30.29 18.59 17.02
N ILE A 545 30.22 19.86 17.41
CA ILE A 545 30.28 21.00 16.50
C ILE A 545 31.55 20.92 15.66
N GLY A 546 31.39 20.98 14.34
CA GLY A 546 32.50 20.91 13.40
C GLY A 546 33.46 22.09 13.60
N ARG A 547 34.78 21.87 13.57
CA ARG A 547 35.80 22.92 13.79
C ARG A 547 35.63 24.16 12.90
N ASN A 548 35.03 24.02 11.71
CA ASN A 548 34.81 25.11 10.77
C ASN A 548 33.38 25.69 10.79
N GLU A 549 32.46 25.13 11.59
CA GLU A 549 31.09 25.62 11.73
C GLU A 549 31.02 26.92 12.55
N PRO A 550 29.97 27.74 12.38
CA PRO A 550 29.76 28.93 13.20
C PRO A 550 29.77 28.59 14.68
N CYS A 551 30.49 29.39 15.47
CA CYS A 551 30.64 29.14 16.90
C CYS A 551 29.31 29.41 17.63
N PRO A 552 28.82 28.48 18.48
CA PRO A 552 27.50 28.57 19.11
C PRO A 552 27.35 29.71 20.13
N CYS A 553 28.45 30.38 20.50
CA CYS A 553 28.39 31.62 21.30
C CYS A 553 27.96 32.86 20.49
N GLN A 554 27.56 32.67 19.22
CA GLN A 554 27.06 33.70 18.31
C GLN A 554 28.05 34.84 18.05
N SER A 555 29.34 34.60 18.25
CA SER A 555 30.42 35.58 18.01
C SER A 555 30.69 35.89 16.53
N GLY A 556 29.98 35.25 15.61
CA GLY A 556 30.20 35.36 14.15
C GLY A 556 31.47 34.67 13.63
N ARG A 557 32.24 33.98 14.49
CA ARG A 557 33.50 33.30 14.12
C ARG A 557 33.32 31.79 14.00
N LYS A 558 34.16 31.13 13.20
CA LYS A 558 34.22 29.64 13.14
C LYS A 558 34.67 29.07 14.49
N TYR A 559 34.15 27.90 14.89
CA TYR A 559 34.38 27.28 16.20
C TYR A 559 35.86 27.19 16.58
N LYS A 560 36.75 26.77 15.65
CA LYS A 560 38.21 26.69 15.87
C LYS A 560 38.92 28.01 16.16
N HIS A 561 38.29 29.15 15.87
CA HIS A 561 38.84 30.49 16.09
C HIS A 561 38.17 31.24 17.24
N CYS A 562 37.24 30.58 17.96
CA CYS A 562 36.54 31.12 19.12
C CYS A 562 36.58 30.09 20.28
N CYS A 563 35.44 29.51 20.68
CA CYS A 563 35.37 28.59 21.82
C CYS A 563 36.17 27.29 21.65
N GLY A 564 36.59 26.95 20.44
CA GLY A 564 37.45 25.81 20.13
C GLY A 564 38.94 26.13 20.01
N LYS A 565 39.39 27.35 20.34
CA LYS A 565 40.83 27.66 20.49
C LYS A 565 41.35 27.01 21.76
N LYS A 566 42.22 26.01 21.61
CA LYS A 566 43.24 25.71 22.62
C LYS A 566 44.50 26.46 22.26
#